data_AF-A0A8S3I3K3-F1
#
_entry.id   AF-A0A8S3I3K3-F1
#
_cell.length_a   1.000
_cell.length_b   1.000
_cell.length_c   1.000
_cell.angle_alpha   90.00
_cell.angle_beta   90.00
_cell.angle_gamma   90.00
#
_symmetry.space_group_name_H-M   'P 1'
#
loop_
_entity.id
_entity.type
_entity.pdbx_description
1 polymer ?
#
loop_
_entity_poly.entity_id
_entity_poly.type
_entity_poly.pdbx_seq_one_letter_code
_entity_poly.pdbx_strand_id
1 'polypeptide(L)'
;DPQIKSAFIRSDNVDCYHSANTLVSAKQISEKTGIAIRRIDFCDPQDDKGPCDRYAAVIKSNIRRYLNENHNITSASEFVEACHSHKGVKGVLALGCQIANNAQKKDIKCKIKQITDYFNFEYLINGLLVHRSWNVGSGLLIPWLQLNCNRSIFNLISRGIEGFVHEWVQTNEHSVNQNVDVDDCVEQEEMLSTKISEQNNLYECNVEPGCTAAFVKFGNLINHILWLTNNIQK
;
A
#
# COMPACT_ATOMS: atom_id res chain seq x y z
N ASP A 1 -19.61 -7.64 -21.23
CA ASP A 1 -19.33 -7.12 -19.90
C ASP A 1 -18.16 -7.89 -19.30
N PRO A 2 -16.93 -7.35 -19.28
CA PRO A 2 -15.84 -8.03 -18.62
C PRO A 2 -16.06 -7.93 -17.11
N GLN A 3 -16.76 -8.91 -16.54
CA GLN A 3 -16.88 -9.06 -15.09
C GLN A 3 -15.48 -9.30 -14.52
N ILE A 4 -14.90 -8.28 -13.90
CA ILE A 4 -13.59 -8.36 -13.26
C ILE A 4 -13.64 -9.49 -12.23
N LYS A 5 -12.83 -10.54 -12.44
CA LYS A 5 -12.81 -11.73 -11.56
C LYS A 5 -11.78 -11.64 -10.46
N SER A 6 -10.74 -10.83 -10.66
CA SER A 6 -9.63 -10.71 -9.73
C SER A 6 -8.93 -9.36 -9.85
N ALA A 7 -8.28 -8.95 -8.78
CA ALA A 7 -7.51 -7.71 -8.71
C ALA A 7 -6.16 -7.92 -8.02
N PHE A 8 -5.16 -7.18 -8.49
CA PHE A 8 -3.91 -6.91 -7.79
C PHE A 8 -3.96 -5.44 -7.38
N ILE A 9 -3.68 -5.15 -6.11
CA ILE A 9 -3.79 -3.81 -5.56
C ILE A 9 -2.40 -3.31 -5.22
N ARG A 10 -2.13 -2.06 -5.59
CA ARG A 10 -0.94 -1.33 -5.14
C ARG A 10 -1.38 -0.23 -4.18
N SER A 11 -0.64 -0.04 -3.08
CA SER A 11 -0.96 0.95 -2.05
C SER A 11 0.29 1.69 -1.59
N ASP A 12 0.09 2.91 -1.07
CA ASP A 12 1.15 3.65 -0.40
C ASP A 12 1.58 2.96 0.89
N ASN A 13 2.88 3.00 1.19
CA ASN A 13 3.52 2.40 2.34
C ASN A 13 3.56 3.39 3.51
N VAL A 14 2.37 3.63 4.07
CA VAL A 14 2.18 4.46 5.27
C VAL A 14 1.35 3.67 6.26
N ASP A 15 1.63 3.80 7.55
CA ASP A 15 1.02 3.00 8.65
C ASP A 15 -0.51 2.90 8.60
N CYS A 16 -1.20 3.92 8.07
CA CYS A 16 -2.66 3.92 7.95
C CYS A 16 -3.18 2.92 6.90
N TYR A 17 -2.44 2.69 5.83
CA TYR A 17 -2.77 1.70 4.80
C TYR A 17 -2.04 0.38 5.03
N HIS A 18 -0.78 0.44 5.45
CA HIS A 18 0.08 -0.71 5.69
C HIS A 18 -0.19 -1.33 7.07
N SER A 19 -1.38 -1.90 7.22
CA SER A 19 -1.85 -2.48 8.48
C SER A 19 -2.49 -3.85 8.28
N ALA A 20 -2.43 -4.68 9.33
CA ALA A 20 -3.10 -5.98 9.33
C ALA A 20 -4.63 -5.84 9.16
N ASN A 21 -5.21 -4.73 9.66
CA ASN A 21 -6.63 -4.44 9.47
C ASN A 21 -6.97 -4.23 7.99
N THR A 22 -6.14 -3.48 7.24
CA THR A 22 -6.31 -3.29 5.79
C THR A 22 -6.27 -4.64 5.07
N LEU A 23 -5.26 -5.46 5.36
CA LEU A 23 -5.05 -6.76 4.71
C LEU A 23 -6.22 -7.72 4.97
N VAL A 24 -6.71 -7.80 6.21
CA VAL A 24 -7.87 -8.63 6.54
C VAL A 24 -9.16 -8.06 5.95
N SER A 25 -9.34 -6.75 5.94
CA SER A 25 -10.51 -6.10 5.35
C SER A 25 -10.57 -6.36 3.85
N ALA A 26 -9.43 -6.35 3.15
CA ALA A 26 -9.38 -6.70 1.74
C ALA A 26 -9.86 -8.14 1.47
N LYS A 27 -9.48 -9.12 2.31
CA LYS A 27 -10.04 -10.49 2.20
C LYS A 27 -11.56 -10.48 2.30
N GLN A 28 -12.13 -9.73 3.26
CA GLN A 28 -13.57 -9.63 3.46
C GLN A 28 -14.28 -8.93 2.28
N ILE A 29 -13.66 -7.90 1.71
CA ILE A 29 -14.16 -7.22 0.51
C ILE A 29 -14.15 -8.18 -0.68
N SER A 30 -13.09 -8.98 -0.82
CA SER A 30 -12.98 -10.00 -1.86
C SER A 30 -14.10 -11.03 -1.78
N GLU A 31 -14.39 -11.53 -0.56
CA GLU A 31 -15.49 -12.46 -0.30
C GLU A 31 -16.87 -11.85 -0.59
N LYS A 32 -17.08 -10.57 -0.23
CA LYS A 32 -18.36 -9.88 -0.42
C LYS A 32 -18.64 -9.51 -1.87
N THR A 33 -17.63 -9.07 -2.60
CA THR A 33 -17.77 -8.58 -3.99
C THR A 33 -17.67 -9.70 -5.02
N GLY A 34 -17.10 -10.85 -4.65
CA GLY A 34 -16.77 -11.93 -5.58
C GLY A 34 -15.53 -11.66 -6.44
N ILE A 35 -14.88 -10.51 -6.28
CA ILE A 35 -13.62 -10.17 -6.94
C ILE A 35 -12.48 -10.73 -6.11
N ALA A 36 -11.73 -11.69 -6.65
CA ALA A 36 -10.58 -12.29 -5.96
C ALA A 36 -9.41 -11.31 -5.86
N ILE A 37 -9.18 -10.73 -4.67
CA ILE A 37 -7.96 -9.94 -4.43
C ILE A 37 -6.82 -10.93 -4.27
N ARG A 38 -5.92 -10.95 -5.25
CA ARG A 38 -4.80 -11.90 -5.29
C ARG A 38 -3.63 -11.43 -4.45
N ARG A 39 -3.36 -10.13 -4.48
CA ARG A 39 -2.19 -9.55 -3.84
C ARG A 39 -2.40 -8.08 -3.51
N ILE A 40 -1.78 -7.65 -2.41
CA ILE A 40 -1.56 -6.24 -2.09
C ILE A 40 -0.06 -6.00 -2.05
N ASP A 41 0.37 -5.02 -2.83
CA ASP A 41 1.76 -4.57 -2.93
C ASP A 41 1.88 -3.16 -2.37
N PHE A 42 2.76 -2.95 -1.40
CA PHE A 42 3.08 -1.63 -0.86
C PHE A 42 4.30 -1.07 -1.58
N CYS A 43 4.21 0.19 -1.99
CA CYS A 43 5.31 0.88 -2.68
C CYS A 43 6.53 1.05 -1.77
N ASP A 44 7.70 1.23 -2.38
CA ASP A 44 8.86 1.68 -1.61
C ASP A 44 8.63 3.10 -1.08
N PRO A 45 9.20 3.47 0.09
CA PRO A 45 8.99 4.80 0.66
C PRO A 45 9.40 5.97 -0.24
N GLN A 46 10.25 5.72 -1.25
CA GLN A 46 10.85 6.73 -2.14
C GLN A 46 10.49 6.55 -3.61
N ASP A 47 9.73 5.52 -3.98
CA ASP A 47 9.44 5.22 -5.39
C ASP A 47 7.96 4.81 -5.56
N ASP A 48 7.41 5.03 -6.75
CA ASP A 48 6.06 4.62 -7.19
C ASP A 48 4.81 5.45 -6.78
N LYS A 49 4.92 6.62 -6.11
CA LYS A 49 3.71 7.45 -5.83
C LYS A 49 3.21 8.30 -7.02
N GLY A 50 4.09 8.52 -8.01
CA GLY A 50 3.86 9.47 -9.10
C GLY A 50 2.54 9.31 -9.88
N PRO A 51 2.06 8.10 -10.22
CA PRO A 51 0.79 7.98 -10.95
C PRO A 51 -0.43 8.48 -10.16
N CYS A 52 -0.54 8.13 -8.87
CA CYS A 52 -1.68 8.51 -8.04
C CYS A 52 -1.69 10.03 -7.80
N ASP A 53 -0.52 10.60 -7.49
CA ASP A 53 -0.37 12.04 -7.24
C ASP A 53 -0.67 12.87 -8.50
N ARG A 54 -0.30 12.37 -9.70
CA ARG A 54 -0.69 13.00 -10.97
C ARG A 54 -2.21 13.03 -11.13
N TYR A 55 -2.91 11.92 -10.89
CA TYR A 55 -4.37 11.92 -10.93
C TYR A 55 -4.99 12.85 -9.90
N ALA A 56 -4.47 12.86 -8.66
CA ALA A 56 -4.95 13.76 -7.61
C ALA A 56 -4.77 15.25 -7.99
N ALA A 57 -3.64 15.61 -8.61
CA ALA A 57 -3.39 16.96 -9.09
C ALA A 57 -4.38 17.37 -10.20
N VAL A 58 -4.67 16.48 -11.15
CA VAL A 58 -5.63 16.75 -12.23
C VAL A 58 -7.06 16.89 -11.68
N ILE A 59 -7.48 16.02 -10.75
CA ILE A 59 -8.77 16.12 -10.06
C ILE A 59 -8.87 17.45 -9.32
N LYS A 60 -7.83 17.84 -8.56
CA LYS A 60 -7.78 19.11 -7.83
C LYS A 60 -7.91 20.32 -8.76
N SER A 61 -7.29 20.26 -9.94
CA SER A 61 -7.41 21.31 -10.95
C SER A 61 -8.84 21.43 -11.49
N ASN A 62 -9.49 20.29 -11.80
CA ASN A 62 -10.89 20.27 -12.25
C ASN A 62 -11.85 20.86 -11.19
N ILE A 63 -11.68 20.44 -9.93
CA ILE A 63 -12.44 20.94 -8.78
C ILE A 63 -12.22 22.44 -8.59
N ARG A 64 -10.97 22.93 -8.70
CA ARG A 64 -10.66 24.36 -8.59
C ARG A 64 -11.33 25.17 -9.68
N ARG A 65 -11.40 24.66 -10.91
CA ARG A 65 -12.14 25.32 -12.00
C ARG A 65 -13.62 25.44 -11.65
N TYR A 66 -14.25 24.36 -11.17
CA TYR A 66 -15.64 24.37 -10.73
C TYR A 66 -15.89 25.40 -9.62
N LEU A 67 -14.99 25.48 -8.63
CA LEU A 67 -15.03 26.47 -7.55
C LEU A 67 -14.94 27.92 -8.06
N ASN A 68 -14.05 28.17 -9.03
CA ASN A 68 -13.85 29.51 -9.61
C ASN A 68 -15.06 30.03 -10.42
N GLU A 69 -15.99 29.14 -10.79
CA GLU A 69 -17.25 29.48 -11.46
C GLU A 69 -18.35 29.86 -10.45
N ASN A 70 -18.00 30.11 -9.19
CA ASN A 70 -18.89 30.45 -8.07
C ASN A 70 -19.77 29.29 -7.57
N HIS A 71 -19.36 28.04 -7.82
CA HIS A 71 -20.01 26.88 -7.19
C HIS A 71 -19.44 26.62 -5.78
N ASN A 72 -20.21 25.92 -4.94
CA ASN A 72 -19.78 25.50 -3.61
C ASN A 72 -19.35 24.04 -3.60
N ILE A 73 -18.42 23.70 -2.69
CA ILE A 73 -17.91 22.34 -2.48
C ILE A 73 -17.81 22.07 -0.98
N THR A 74 -18.95 22.12 -0.31
CA THR A 74 -19.09 21.99 1.14
C THR A 74 -19.63 20.62 1.57
N SER A 75 -20.25 19.89 0.64
CA SER A 75 -20.79 18.55 0.88
C SER A 75 -20.09 17.48 0.02
N ALA A 76 -20.15 16.21 0.44
CA ALA A 76 -19.60 15.10 -0.34
C ALA A 76 -20.30 14.94 -1.70
N SER A 77 -21.59 15.27 -1.78
CA SER A 77 -22.34 15.25 -3.04
C SER A 77 -21.82 16.32 -4.00
N GLU A 78 -21.63 17.55 -3.51
CA GLU A 78 -21.05 18.65 -4.29
C GLU A 78 -19.62 18.33 -4.74
N PHE A 79 -18.83 17.64 -3.91
CA PHE A 79 -17.50 17.18 -4.28
C PHE A 79 -17.53 16.17 -5.44
N VAL A 80 -18.43 15.19 -5.39
CA VAL A 80 -18.60 14.21 -6.48
C VAL A 80 -19.05 14.90 -7.76
N GLU A 81 -19.97 15.86 -7.66
CA GLU A 81 -20.40 16.68 -8.80
C GLU A 81 -19.24 17.49 -9.39
N ALA A 82 -18.43 18.14 -8.55
CA ALA A 82 -17.25 18.88 -8.98
C ALA A 82 -16.23 17.99 -9.71
N CYS A 83 -16.00 16.75 -9.22
CA CYS A 83 -15.15 15.77 -9.88
C CYS A 83 -15.61 15.42 -11.30
N HIS A 84 -16.92 15.35 -11.53
CA HIS A 84 -17.55 15.00 -12.82
C HIS A 84 -17.87 16.22 -13.70
N SER A 85 -17.68 17.44 -13.19
CA SER A 85 -17.82 18.68 -13.97
C SER A 85 -16.85 18.70 -15.16
N HIS A 86 -17.16 19.49 -16.20
CA HIS A 86 -16.29 19.67 -17.36
C HIS A 86 -15.94 18.38 -18.12
N LYS A 87 -16.85 17.40 -18.14
CA LYS A 87 -16.65 16.03 -18.67
C LYS A 87 -15.77 15.14 -17.79
N GLY A 88 -15.46 15.57 -16.57
CA GLY A 88 -14.68 14.84 -15.60
C GLY A 88 -13.21 14.68 -15.99
N VAL A 89 -12.49 13.91 -15.17
CA VAL A 89 -11.10 13.52 -15.44
C VAL A 89 -11.07 12.15 -16.07
N LYS A 90 -10.40 12.02 -17.23
CA LYS A 90 -10.28 10.74 -17.93
C LYS A 90 -9.64 9.68 -17.01
N GLY A 91 -10.25 8.50 -16.95
CA GLY A 91 -9.77 7.38 -16.11
C GLY A 91 -10.09 7.52 -14.63
N VAL A 92 -10.86 8.53 -14.21
CA VAL A 92 -11.24 8.75 -12.81
C VAL A 92 -12.75 8.55 -12.65
N LEU A 93 -13.12 7.83 -11.59
CA LEU A 93 -14.51 7.70 -11.15
C LEU A 93 -14.59 8.15 -9.69
N ALA A 94 -15.28 9.26 -9.43
CA ALA A 94 -15.60 9.71 -8.09
C ALA A 94 -16.95 9.13 -7.63
N LEU A 95 -16.98 8.51 -6.45
CA LEU A 95 -18.17 7.92 -5.85
C LEU A 95 -18.38 8.50 -4.45
N GLY A 96 -19.63 8.84 -4.16
CA GLY A 96 -20.06 9.18 -2.80
C GLY A 96 -20.37 7.90 -2.02
N CYS A 97 -19.75 7.75 -0.86
CA CYS A 97 -19.94 6.57 0.00
C CYS A 97 -20.44 7.01 1.38
N GLN A 98 -21.49 6.36 1.88
CA GLN A 98 -21.92 6.52 3.26
C GLN A 98 -21.41 5.33 4.09
N ILE A 99 -20.79 5.65 5.22
CA ILE A 99 -20.25 4.67 6.16
C ILE A 99 -21.09 4.71 7.44
N ALA A 100 -21.72 3.58 7.78
CA ALA A 100 -22.39 3.44 9.08
C ALA A 100 -21.34 3.19 10.17
N ASN A 101 -21.14 4.16 11.06
CA ASN A 101 -20.29 3.99 12.24
C ASN A 101 -21.02 3.18 13.31
N ASN A 102 -20.84 1.87 13.29
CA ASN A 102 -21.31 1.00 14.38
C ASN A 102 -20.26 1.01 15.51
N ALA A 103 -20.34 2.00 16.39
CA ALA A 103 -19.39 2.27 17.48
C ALA A 103 -19.36 1.23 18.63
N GLN A 104 -19.66 -0.06 18.38
CA GLN A 104 -20.02 -0.99 19.45
C GLN A 104 -19.22 -2.29 19.56
N LYS A 105 -18.08 -2.45 18.89
CA LYS A 105 -17.20 -3.60 19.20
C LYS A 105 -15.80 -3.11 19.56
N LYS A 106 -15.28 -3.57 20.71
CA LYS A 106 -13.86 -3.47 21.04
C LYS A 106 -13.10 -3.99 19.83
N ASP A 107 -12.33 -3.13 19.19
CA ASP A 107 -11.48 -3.51 18.07
C ASP A 107 -10.49 -4.56 18.56
N ILE A 108 -10.70 -5.81 18.15
CA ILE A 108 -9.67 -6.83 18.29
C ILE A 108 -8.59 -6.41 17.32
N LYS A 109 -7.51 -5.82 17.85
CA LYS A 109 -6.39 -5.34 17.05
C LYS A 109 -5.71 -6.54 16.39
N CYS A 110 -5.85 -6.60 15.08
CA CYS A 110 -5.06 -7.46 14.22
C CYS A 110 -3.60 -7.04 14.30
N LYS A 111 -2.69 -7.98 14.56
CA LYS A 111 -1.25 -7.69 14.51
C LYS A 111 -0.53 -8.75 13.68
N ILE A 112 0.19 -8.27 12.67
CA ILE A 112 1.22 -9.04 11.98
C ILE A 112 2.55 -8.60 12.59
N LYS A 113 3.34 -9.56 13.08
CA LYS A 113 4.66 -9.26 13.64
C LYS A 113 5.55 -8.73 12.53
N GLN A 114 6.23 -7.60 12.79
CA GLN A 114 7.17 -6.97 11.83
C GLN A 114 6.51 -6.68 10.47
N ILE A 115 5.25 -6.22 10.47
CA ILE A 115 4.51 -5.98 9.22
C ILE A 115 5.26 -5.03 8.27
N THR A 116 5.96 -4.04 8.82
CA THR A 116 6.75 -3.04 8.10
C THR A 116 7.88 -3.62 7.26
N ASP A 117 8.33 -4.84 7.58
CA ASP A 117 9.41 -5.50 6.83
C ASP A 117 8.90 -6.17 5.55
N TYR A 118 7.59 -6.33 5.41
CA TYR A 118 6.98 -7.01 4.26
C TYR A 118 6.31 -5.99 3.34
N PHE A 119 6.52 -6.15 2.03
CA PHE A 119 5.98 -5.24 1.02
C PHE A 119 4.95 -5.90 0.12
N ASN A 120 4.92 -7.24 0.12
CA ASN A 120 4.10 -8.03 -0.77
C ASN A 120 3.29 -9.04 0.03
N PHE A 121 1.97 -9.03 -0.19
CA PHE A 121 1.02 -9.81 0.58
C PHE A 121 0.08 -10.56 -0.36
N GLU A 122 0.35 -11.85 -0.56
CA GLU A 122 -0.42 -12.74 -1.45
C GLU A 122 -1.48 -13.53 -0.68
N TYR A 123 -2.71 -13.52 -1.19
CA TYR A 123 -3.86 -14.13 -0.56
C TYR A 123 -4.01 -15.59 -1.01
N LEU A 124 -3.67 -16.51 -0.11
CA LEU A 124 -3.85 -17.94 -0.30
C LEU A 124 -5.08 -18.45 0.46
N ILE A 125 -5.50 -19.67 0.13
CA ILE A 125 -6.65 -20.33 0.77
C ILE A 125 -6.39 -20.53 2.27
N ASN A 126 -5.17 -20.93 2.63
CA ASN A 126 -4.76 -21.29 3.99
C ASN A 126 -4.20 -20.10 4.81
N GLY A 127 -3.76 -19.03 4.15
CA GLY A 127 -3.17 -17.88 4.85
C GLY A 127 -2.79 -16.73 3.92
N LEU A 128 -2.04 -15.79 4.49
CA LEU A 128 -1.41 -14.68 3.78
C LEU A 128 0.08 -14.99 3.62
N LEU A 129 0.54 -15.14 2.39
CA LEU A 129 1.97 -15.32 2.09
C LEU A 129 2.62 -13.95 1.96
N VAL A 130 3.62 -13.66 2.79
CA VAL A 130 4.27 -12.35 2.85
C VAL A 130 5.72 -12.41 2.40
N HIS A 131 6.18 -11.40 1.65
CA HIS A 131 7.57 -11.26 1.23
C HIS A 131 8.15 -9.89 1.61
N ARG A 132 9.43 -9.88 1.96
CA ARG A 132 10.21 -8.65 2.21
C ARG A 132 10.59 -7.92 0.92
N SER A 133 10.78 -8.67 -0.16
CA SER A 133 11.12 -8.12 -1.47
C SER A 133 10.41 -8.99 -2.51
N TRP A 134 9.64 -8.36 -3.39
CA TRP A 134 8.80 -8.91 -4.46
C TRP A 134 9.12 -10.35 -4.90
N ASN A 135 8.47 -11.35 -4.26
CA ASN A 135 8.62 -12.78 -4.56
C ASN A 135 10.07 -13.31 -4.49
N VAL A 136 10.94 -12.66 -3.74
CA VAL A 136 12.29 -13.13 -3.45
C VAL A 136 12.26 -14.05 -2.24
N GLY A 137 12.76 -15.27 -2.43
CA GLY A 137 12.78 -16.31 -1.40
C GLY A 137 11.44 -17.05 -1.25
N SER A 138 11.32 -17.86 -0.21
CA SER A 138 10.12 -18.70 0.04
C SER A 138 8.93 -17.94 0.64
N GLY A 139 9.15 -16.70 1.09
CA GLY A 139 8.18 -15.95 1.87
C GLY A 139 7.88 -16.55 3.24
N LEU A 140 6.98 -15.90 3.99
CA LEU A 140 6.43 -16.38 5.26
C LEU A 140 4.92 -16.54 5.12
N LEU A 141 4.41 -17.74 5.39
CA LEU A 141 2.97 -17.98 5.41
C LEU A 141 2.39 -17.69 6.80
N ILE A 142 1.47 -16.73 6.87
CA ILE A 142 0.71 -16.39 8.08
C ILE A 142 -0.68 -17.02 7.96
N PRO A 143 -1.02 -18.06 8.76
CA PRO A 143 -2.33 -18.70 8.69
C PRO A 143 -3.48 -17.75 9.03
N TRP A 144 -4.63 -17.89 8.35
CA TRP A 144 -5.81 -17.05 8.61
C TRP A 144 -6.29 -17.14 10.07
N LEU A 145 -6.10 -18.30 10.71
CA LEU A 145 -6.43 -18.53 12.13
C LEU A 145 -5.66 -17.59 13.08
N GLN A 146 -4.49 -17.09 12.68
CA GLN A 146 -3.69 -16.14 13.45
C GLN A 146 -4.15 -14.68 13.23
N LEU A 147 -4.91 -14.41 12.15
CA LEU A 147 -5.41 -13.10 11.76
C LEU A 147 -6.88 -12.90 12.18
N ASN A 148 -7.19 -13.24 13.45
CA ASN A 148 -8.53 -13.12 14.01
C ASN A 148 -8.88 -11.67 14.36
N CYS A 149 -9.52 -10.97 13.42
CA CYS A 149 -9.78 -9.55 13.53
C CYS A 149 -11.29 -9.34 13.40
N ASN A 150 -11.87 -8.55 14.31
CA ASN A 150 -13.32 -8.30 14.31
C ASN A 150 -13.72 -7.78 12.92
N ARG A 151 -14.76 -8.35 12.33
CA ARG A 151 -15.28 -7.94 11.03
C ARG A 151 -15.57 -6.44 11.08
N SER A 152 -14.77 -5.63 10.39
CA SER A 152 -15.19 -4.27 10.07
C SER A 152 -16.29 -4.41 9.02
N ILE A 153 -17.52 -4.49 9.50
CA ILE A 153 -18.67 -4.38 8.61
C ILE A 153 -18.83 -2.89 8.34
N PHE A 154 -17.94 -2.32 7.53
CA PHE A 154 -18.29 -1.10 6.83
C PHE A 154 -19.49 -1.44 5.96
N ASN A 155 -20.68 -1.03 6.40
CA ASN A 155 -21.87 -1.07 5.59
C ASN A 155 -21.73 0.06 4.57
N LEU A 156 -21.12 -0.26 3.43
CA LEU A 156 -21.10 0.62 2.28
C LEU A 156 -22.53 0.70 1.76
N ILE A 157 -23.20 1.82 2.01
CA ILE A 157 -24.48 2.13 1.38
C ILE A 157 -24.11 2.82 0.05
N SER A 158 -23.86 2.03 -1.00
CA SER A 158 -23.55 2.60 -2.31
C SER A 158 -24.83 3.15 -2.95
N ARG A 159 -24.71 4.28 -3.65
CA ARG A 159 -25.60 4.60 -4.78
C ARG A 159 -24.91 4.04 -6.02
N GLY A 160 -25.53 3.06 -6.68
CA GLY A 160 -25.02 2.52 -7.93
C GLY A 160 -24.93 3.61 -9.00
N ILE A 161 -23.93 3.53 -9.87
CA ILE A 161 -23.87 4.36 -11.08
C ILE A 161 -24.19 3.46 -12.27
N GLU A 162 -25.19 3.86 -13.05
CA GLU A 162 -25.39 3.35 -14.41
C GLU A 162 -24.40 4.06 -15.35
N GLY A 163 -23.61 3.30 -16.12
CA GLY A 163 -22.93 3.84 -17.31
C GLY A 163 -21.47 4.28 -17.17
N PHE A 164 -20.62 3.58 -16.42
CA PHE A 164 -19.17 3.80 -16.51
C PHE A 164 -18.60 3.14 -17.79
N VAL A 165 -18.24 3.97 -18.78
CA VAL A 165 -17.50 3.52 -19.97
C VAL A 165 -16.02 3.86 -19.78
N HIS A 166 -15.22 2.85 -19.46
CA HIS A 166 -13.77 2.97 -19.42
C HIS A 166 -13.19 2.76 -20.83
N GLU A 167 -12.87 3.84 -21.51
CA GLU A 167 -12.05 3.75 -22.72
C GLU A 167 -10.57 3.72 -22.31
N TRP A 168 -9.97 2.52 -22.35
CA TRP A 168 -8.54 2.36 -22.18
C TRP A 168 -7.83 3.16 -23.26
N VAL A 169 -7.10 4.20 -22.86
CA VAL A 169 -6.14 4.82 -23.77
C VAL A 169 -4.91 3.93 -23.75
N GLN A 170 -4.66 3.23 -24.85
CA GLN A 170 -3.31 2.77 -25.12
C GLN A 170 -2.44 4.03 -25.15
N THR A 171 -1.56 4.18 -24.16
CA THR A 171 -0.45 5.11 -24.29
C THR A 171 0.37 4.58 -25.46
N ASN A 172 0.34 5.30 -26.59
CA ASN A 172 1.33 5.06 -27.62
C ASN A 172 2.69 5.14 -26.93
N GLU A 173 3.50 4.10 -27.08
CA GLU A 173 4.92 4.17 -26.74
C GLU A 173 5.45 5.39 -27.48
N HIS A 174 5.69 6.48 -26.75
CA HIS A 174 6.47 7.57 -27.30
C HIS A 174 7.85 6.96 -27.50
N SER A 175 8.16 6.61 -28.76
CA SER A 175 9.51 6.42 -29.22
C SER A 175 10.32 7.59 -28.65
N VAL A 176 11.30 7.28 -27.81
CA VAL A 176 12.22 8.25 -27.22
C VAL A 176 12.90 8.97 -28.38
N ASN A 177 12.34 10.10 -28.80
CA ASN A 177 13.07 11.05 -29.60
C ASN A 177 14.01 11.75 -28.62
N GLN A 178 15.28 11.37 -28.70
CA GLN A 178 16.39 12.05 -28.06
C GLN A 178 16.45 13.49 -28.59
N ASN A 179 15.68 14.40 -27.99
CA ASN A 179 15.99 15.82 -27.98
C ASN A 179 15.51 16.34 -26.63
N VAL A 180 16.51 16.58 -25.79
CA VAL A 180 16.40 17.08 -24.43
C VAL A 180 16.07 18.56 -24.52
N ASP A 181 14.90 18.97 -24.03
CA ASP A 181 14.70 20.32 -23.52
C ASP A 181 14.77 20.22 -21.99
N VAL A 182 15.89 20.73 -21.46
CA VAL A 182 16.17 20.81 -20.02
C VAL A 182 15.27 21.89 -19.44
N ASP A 183 14.33 21.51 -18.58
CA ASP A 183 13.63 22.46 -17.72
C ASP A 183 14.33 22.46 -16.35
N ASP A 184 14.84 23.63 -15.98
CA ASP A 184 15.75 23.89 -14.87
C ASP A 184 14.96 23.90 -13.55
N CYS A 185 15.13 22.86 -12.72
CA CYS A 185 14.67 22.85 -11.32
C CYS A 185 15.80 22.33 -10.44
N VAL A 186 16.67 23.24 -10.02
CA VAL A 186 17.74 23.01 -9.06
C VAL A 186 17.14 22.81 -7.67
N GLU A 187 17.13 21.57 -7.18
CA GLU A 187 17.07 21.31 -5.74
C GLU A 187 18.50 21.29 -5.19
N GLN A 188 18.78 22.14 -4.20
CA GLN A 188 20.08 22.27 -3.58
C GLN A 188 20.39 21.02 -2.74
N GLU A 189 21.38 20.23 -3.17
CA GLU A 189 22.00 19.19 -2.36
C GLU A 189 22.93 19.84 -1.30
N GLU A 190 22.60 19.71 -0.02
CA GLU A 190 23.59 19.92 1.05
C GLU A 190 24.50 18.69 1.15
N MET A 191 25.80 18.95 0.95
CA MET A 191 26.85 17.96 0.78
C MET A 191 27.12 17.10 2.02
N LEU A 192 27.14 15.79 1.79
CA LEU A 192 27.75 14.78 2.65
C LEU A 192 29.28 14.96 2.68
N SER A 193 29.87 15.09 3.88
CA SER A 193 31.32 15.00 4.06
C SER A 193 31.74 13.57 4.36
N THR A 194 32.49 13.01 3.43
CA THR A 194 33.06 11.66 3.43
C THR A 194 34.23 11.56 4.43
N LYS A 195 34.21 10.55 5.30
CA LYS A 195 35.43 9.91 5.83
C LYS A 195 35.30 8.40 5.71
N ILE A 196 36.04 7.83 4.77
CA ILE A 196 36.26 6.39 4.61
C ILE A 196 37.43 6.00 5.52
N SER A 197 37.23 5.04 6.42
CA SER A 197 38.15 3.92 6.70
C SER A 197 37.74 3.14 7.96
N GLU A 198 37.32 1.89 7.79
CA GLU A 198 37.75 0.69 8.53
C GLU A 198 36.71 -0.42 8.32
N GLN A 199 37.17 -1.65 8.07
CA GLN A 199 36.36 -2.81 7.73
C GLN A 199 35.37 -3.13 8.87
N ASN A 200 34.11 -2.72 8.71
CA ASN A 200 33.01 -3.12 9.59
C ASN A 200 32.57 -4.56 9.27
N ASN A 201 33.32 -5.55 9.74
CA ASN A 201 32.85 -6.92 9.77
C ASN A 201 31.73 -7.04 10.81
N LEU A 202 30.49 -6.90 10.35
CA LEU A 202 29.29 -7.22 11.13
C LEU A 202 29.19 -8.74 11.31
N TYR A 203 28.91 -9.17 12.54
CA TYR A 203 28.70 -10.56 12.91
C TYR A 203 27.20 -10.87 12.93
N GLU A 204 26.74 -11.69 12.00
CA GLU A 204 25.32 -12.04 11.83
C GLU A 204 24.96 -13.33 12.58
N CYS A 205 23.71 -13.41 13.07
CA CYS A 205 23.19 -14.61 13.73
C CYS A 205 22.64 -15.62 12.73
N ASN A 206 23.25 -16.81 12.69
CA ASN A 206 22.85 -17.92 11.81
C ASN A 206 22.15 -19.07 12.55
N VAL A 207 21.82 -18.90 13.84
CA VAL A 207 21.37 -20.00 14.72
C VAL A 207 19.85 -20.17 14.70
N GLU A 208 19.09 -19.08 14.65
CA GLU A 208 17.63 -19.12 14.57
C GLU A 208 17.18 -18.82 13.14
N PRO A 209 16.37 -19.70 12.51
CA PRO A 209 15.81 -19.43 11.19
C PRO A 209 14.98 -18.13 11.19
N GLY A 210 15.47 -17.10 10.49
CA GLY A 210 14.82 -15.80 10.37
C GLY A 210 15.32 -14.70 11.32
N CYS A 211 16.34 -14.95 12.14
CA CYS A 211 16.98 -13.91 12.95
C CYS A 211 17.85 -12.99 12.09
N THR A 212 17.65 -11.67 12.20
CA THR A 212 18.42 -10.64 11.47
C THR A 212 19.36 -9.84 12.37
N ALA A 213 19.63 -10.34 13.58
CA ALA A 213 20.50 -9.66 14.51
C ALA A 213 21.94 -9.66 13.99
N ALA A 214 22.51 -8.45 13.80
CA ALA A 214 23.88 -8.24 13.40
C ALA A 214 24.61 -7.39 14.45
N PHE A 215 25.85 -7.77 14.76
CA PHE A 215 26.60 -7.20 15.87
C PHE A 215 27.96 -6.70 15.39
N VAL A 216 28.38 -5.52 15.87
CA VAL A 216 29.73 -4.99 15.59
C VAL A 216 30.82 -5.76 16.37
N LYS A 217 30.45 -6.36 17.51
CA LYS A 217 31.37 -7.13 18.37
C LYS A 217 30.94 -8.59 18.45
N PHE A 218 31.89 -9.49 18.24
CA PHE A 218 31.66 -10.94 18.34
C PHE A 218 31.09 -11.36 19.71
N GLY A 219 31.53 -10.74 20.81
CA GLY A 219 30.99 -11.05 22.15
C GLY A 219 29.48 -10.79 22.29
N ASN A 220 28.95 -9.82 21.55
CA ASN A 220 27.50 -9.54 21.56
C ASN A 220 26.72 -10.60 20.78
N LEU A 221 27.29 -11.11 19.68
CA LEU A 221 26.73 -12.26 18.96
C LEU A 221 26.69 -13.50 19.88
N ILE A 222 27.75 -13.78 20.63
CA ILE A 222 27.79 -14.92 21.55
C ILE A 222 26.74 -14.78 22.66
N ASN A 223 26.58 -13.60 23.26
CA ASN A 223 25.54 -13.37 24.26
C ASN A 223 24.13 -13.56 23.69
N HIS A 224 23.89 -13.11 22.46
CA HIS A 224 22.63 -13.32 21.75
C HIS A 224 22.37 -14.81 21.49
N ILE A 225 23.36 -15.57 21.02
CA ILE A 225 23.25 -17.02 20.80
C ILE A 225 22.98 -17.75 22.13
N LEU A 226 23.70 -17.42 23.21
CA LEU A 226 23.50 -18.01 24.53
C LEU A 226 22.09 -17.74 25.07
N TRP A 227 21.56 -16.53 24.82
CA TRP A 227 20.18 -16.19 25.17
C TRP A 227 19.17 -17.03 24.38
N LEU A 228 19.39 -17.24 23.08
CA LEU A 228 18.54 -18.10 22.24
C LEU A 228 18.57 -19.56 22.73
N THR A 229 19.75 -20.11 23.00
CA THR A 229 19.88 -21.52 23.45
C THR A 229 19.24 -21.78 24.81
N ASN A 230 19.22 -20.79 25.70
CA ASN A 230 18.58 -20.91 27.03
C ASN A 230 17.05 -20.78 26.98
N ASN A 231 16.49 -20.21 25.91
CA ASN A 231 15.03 -20.06 25.75
C ASN A 231 14.40 -21.15 24.86
N ILE A 232 15.21 -21.94 24.14
CA ILE A 232 14.73 -23.10 23.34
C ILE A 232 14.53 -24.36 24.20
N GLN A 233 15.03 -24.39 25.45
CA GLN A 233 14.84 -25.52 26.39
C GLN A 233 13.64 -25.36 27.35
N LYS A 234 12.68 -24.47 27.06
CA LYS A 234 11.40 -24.36 27.77
C LYS A 234 10.23 -24.43 26.79
#